data_AF-A0A7S4P2E9-F1
#
_entry.id   AF-A0A7S4P2E9-F1
#
_cell.length_a   1.000
_cell.length_b   1.000
_cell.length_c   1.000
_cell.angle_alpha   90.00
_cell.angle_beta   90.00
_cell.angle_gamma   90.00
#
_symmetry.space_group_name_H-M   'P 1'
#
loop_
_entity.id
_entity.type
_entity.pdbx_description
1 polymer ?
#
loop_
_entity_poly.entity_id
_entity_poly.type
_entity_poly.pdbx_seq_one_letter_code
_entity_poly.pdbx_strand_id
1 'polypeptide(L)'
;QKDVVILVDISGFDNDWQSSTQEGVAAVVGGLYDRDYFQVVVQSGSNTLSYACGVDGLLRATESNKKVVLDWFDALNLKDLKKGAEGNLTSLVAKGFELIVAALDSPNNADSGCEPVFLLLSTQQPSGDTVRYFNQQNEEYGVRLFTFGLGSATDPEGYLGGGAMYDLACSNDGTYFNVEKPNGL
;
A
#
# COMPACT_ATOMS: atom_id res chain seq x y z
N GLN A 1 -18.42 -1.71 5.14
CA GLN A 1 -17.32 -1.62 6.10
C GLN A 1 -16.19 -2.43 5.50
N LYS A 2 -14.97 -1.93 5.60
CA LYS A 2 -13.78 -2.53 4.99
C LYS A 2 -12.55 -2.13 5.78
N ASP A 3 -11.54 -2.98 5.69
CA ASP A 3 -10.27 -2.82 6.36
C ASP A 3 -9.20 -2.59 5.29
N VAL A 4 -8.71 -1.35 5.18
CA VAL A 4 -7.89 -0.91 4.04
C VAL A 4 -6.45 -0.68 4.46
N VAL A 5 -5.53 -1.46 3.91
CA VAL A 5 -4.09 -1.18 4.05
C VAL A 5 -3.55 -0.59 2.77
N ILE A 6 -3.02 0.63 2.85
CA ILE A 6 -2.41 1.34 1.73
C ILE A 6 -0.91 1.12 1.81
N LEU A 7 -0.39 0.29 0.91
CA LEU A 7 1.02 -0.09 0.82
C LEU A 7 1.70 0.79 -0.24
N VAL A 8 2.63 1.64 0.19
CA VAL A 8 3.32 2.60 -0.68
C VAL A 8 4.80 2.27 -0.71
N ASP A 9 5.28 1.71 -1.79
CA ASP A 9 6.70 1.54 -2.04
C ASP A 9 7.25 2.76 -2.75
N ILE A 10 8.05 3.56 -2.05
CA ILE A 10 8.69 4.77 -2.60
C ILE A 10 10.13 4.51 -3.10
N SER A 11 10.59 3.26 -3.07
CA SER A 11 11.92 2.92 -3.57
C SER A 11 11.96 3.11 -5.09
N GLY A 12 12.87 3.96 -5.57
CA GLY A 12 12.95 4.29 -7.00
C GLY A 12 12.00 5.41 -7.45
N PHE A 13 11.20 6.00 -6.55
CA PHE A 13 10.45 7.21 -6.88
C PHE A 13 11.41 8.35 -7.20
N ASP A 14 11.17 9.11 -8.26
CA ASP A 14 11.79 10.43 -8.46
C ASP A 14 10.93 11.53 -7.81
N ASN A 15 11.38 12.78 -7.87
CA ASN A 15 10.70 13.89 -7.21
C ASN A 15 9.28 14.15 -7.73
N ASP A 16 8.94 13.62 -8.90
CA ASP A 16 7.70 13.96 -9.60
C ASP A 16 6.52 13.10 -9.12
N TRP A 17 6.80 11.94 -8.52
CA TRP A 17 5.78 11.05 -7.97
C TRP A 17 5.27 11.46 -6.58
N GLN A 18 6.03 12.28 -5.84
CA GLN A 18 5.69 12.58 -4.44
C GLN A 18 4.31 13.21 -4.30
N SER A 19 4.04 14.29 -5.03
CA SER A 19 2.77 15.01 -4.92
C SER A 19 1.60 14.14 -5.37
N SER A 20 1.72 13.40 -6.47
CA SER A 20 0.64 12.55 -6.95
C SER A 20 0.38 11.34 -6.05
N THR A 21 1.42 10.77 -5.43
CA THR A 21 1.22 9.73 -4.41
C THR A 21 0.56 10.30 -3.15
N GLN A 22 0.97 11.48 -2.69
CA GLN A 22 0.34 12.18 -1.57
C GLN A 22 -1.14 12.47 -1.84
N GLU A 23 -1.45 13.04 -3.01
CA GLU A 23 -2.84 13.29 -3.44
C GLU A 23 -3.65 12.00 -3.59
N GLY A 24 -3.07 10.95 -4.17
CA GLY A 24 -3.73 9.65 -4.33
C GLY A 24 -4.06 8.98 -3.00
N VAL A 25 -3.10 8.95 -2.07
CA VAL A 25 -3.32 8.42 -0.71
C VAL A 25 -4.37 9.27 0.02
N ALA A 26 -4.29 10.61 -0.07
CA ALA A 26 -5.27 11.51 0.51
C ALA A 26 -6.68 11.28 -0.04
N ALA A 27 -6.82 11.05 -1.35
CA ALA A 27 -8.10 10.76 -1.98
C ALA A 27 -8.70 9.44 -1.50
N VAL A 28 -7.88 8.38 -1.38
CA VAL A 28 -8.33 7.09 -0.84
C VAL A 28 -8.79 7.26 0.62
N VAL A 29 -7.95 7.84 1.47
CA VAL A 29 -8.24 8.02 2.91
C VAL A 29 -9.46 8.93 3.11
N GLY A 30 -9.59 10.00 2.33
CA GLY A 30 -10.74 10.90 2.35
C GLY A 30 -12.04 10.22 1.93
N GLY A 31 -11.98 9.22 1.05
CA GLY A 31 -13.14 8.43 0.61
C GLY A 31 -13.61 7.34 1.57
N LEU A 32 -12.90 7.11 2.67
CA LEU A 32 -13.30 6.14 3.71
C LEU A 32 -14.43 6.70 4.58
N TYR A 33 -15.36 5.85 5.00
CA TYR A 33 -16.42 6.22 5.95
C TYR A 33 -15.96 5.96 7.38
N ASP A 34 -16.54 6.64 8.37
CA ASP A 34 -16.21 6.49 9.79
C ASP A 34 -16.27 5.04 10.33
N ARG A 35 -17.00 4.15 9.66
CA ARG A 35 -17.09 2.72 10.02
C ARG A 35 -15.96 1.86 9.45
N ASP A 36 -15.20 2.37 8.49
CA ASP A 36 -14.08 1.66 7.87
C ASP A 36 -12.84 1.78 8.76
N TYR A 37 -11.89 0.87 8.58
CA TYR A 37 -10.59 0.89 9.25
C TYR A 37 -9.48 0.99 8.22
N PHE A 38 -8.36 1.63 8.58
CA PHE A 38 -7.27 1.80 7.64
C PHE A 38 -5.90 1.98 8.29
N GLN A 39 -4.86 1.81 7.47
CA GLN A 39 -3.50 2.22 7.78
C GLN A 39 -2.73 2.51 6.49
N VAL A 40 -1.75 3.41 6.56
CA VAL A 40 -0.78 3.66 5.48
C VAL A 40 0.56 3.10 5.90
N VAL A 41 1.14 2.24 5.06
CA VAL A 41 2.47 1.66 5.24
C VAL A 41 3.34 2.12 4.09
N VAL A 42 4.52 2.64 4.42
CA VAL A 42 5.47 3.19 3.46
C VAL A 42 6.75 2.40 3.54
N GLN A 43 7.23 1.93 2.40
CA GLN A 43 8.54 1.33 2.28
C GLN A 43 9.49 2.26 1.54
N SER A 44 10.66 2.47 2.12
CA SER A 44 11.78 3.09 1.43
C SER A 44 13.06 2.30 1.63
N GLY A 45 13.50 1.63 0.56
CA GLY A 45 14.59 0.67 0.66
C GLY A 45 14.24 -0.48 1.59
N SER A 46 15.08 -0.72 2.60
CA SER A 46 14.85 -1.75 3.62
C SER A 46 13.96 -1.31 4.79
N ASN A 47 13.57 -0.04 4.87
CA ASN A 47 12.78 0.48 5.98
C ASN A 47 11.30 0.43 5.65
N THR A 48 10.52 -0.27 6.48
CA THR A 48 9.06 -0.25 6.44
C THR A 48 8.55 0.61 7.60
N LEU A 49 7.80 1.65 7.28
CA LEU A 49 7.26 2.64 8.21
C LEU A 49 5.73 2.59 8.17
N SER A 50 5.10 2.78 9.32
CA SER A 50 3.65 2.96 9.42
C SER A 50 3.38 3.95 10.54
N TYR A 51 2.21 4.61 10.52
CA TYR A 51 1.84 5.47 11.62
C TYR A 51 1.60 4.63 12.88
N ALA A 52 2.47 4.76 13.89
CA ALA A 52 2.53 3.88 15.06
C ALA A 52 2.30 4.61 16.39
N CYS A 53 1.47 5.66 16.43
CA CYS A 53 1.20 6.36 17.70
C CYS A 53 0.22 5.56 18.58
N GLY A 54 0.74 4.54 19.26
CA GLY A 54 0.01 3.77 20.27
C GLY A 54 -1.05 2.80 19.73
N VAL A 55 -0.97 2.45 18.44
CA VAL A 55 -1.90 1.51 17.80
C VAL A 55 -1.10 0.45 17.06
N ASP A 56 -1.29 -0.81 17.46
CA ASP A 56 -0.59 -1.98 16.89
C ASP A 56 -1.33 -2.57 15.67
N GLY A 57 -2.32 -1.87 15.11
CA GLY A 57 -3.17 -2.37 14.03
C GLY A 57 -3.80 -1.25 13.20
N LEU A 58 -5.02 -1.50 12.69
CA LEU A 58 -5.75 -0.52 11.90
C LEU A 58 -6.45 0.53 12.77
N LEU A 59 -6.51 1.75 12.24
CA LEU A 59 -7.22 2.88 12.84
C LEU A 59 -8.62 2.98 12.25
N ARG A 60 -9.62 3.25 13.09
CA ARG A 60 -10.94 3.66 12.61
C ARG A 60 -10.84 4.93 11.78
N ALA A 61 -11.48 5.00 10.62
CA ALA A 61 -11.42 6.11 9.67
C ALA A 61 -12.26 7.33 10.10
N THR A 62 -12.09 7.79 11.35
CA THR A 62 -12.65 9.06 11.81
C THR A 62 -11.89 10.23 11.19
N GLU A 63 -12.54 11.39 11.07
CA GLU A 63 -11.89 12.61 10.54
C GLU A 63 -10.58 12.97 11.28
N SER A 64 -10.53 12.74 12.60
CA SER A 64 -9.31 12.97 13.38
C SER A 64 -8.18 12.01 13.00
N ASN A 65 -8.48 10.71 12.86
CA ASN A 65 -7.48 9.71 12.52
C ASN A 65 -7.00 9.88 11.07
N LYS A 66 -7.92 10.14 10.13
CA LYS A 66 -7.60 10.49 8.74
C LYS A 66 -6.60 11.65 8.69
N LYS A 67 -6.92 12.76 9.37
CA LYS A 67 -6.05 13.93 9.40
C LYS A 67 -4.66 13.60 9.93
N VAL A 68 -4.57 12.90 11.05
CA VAL A 68 -3.28 12.60 11.68
C VAL A 68 -2.41 11.68 10.83
N VAL A 69 -2.99 10.66 10.20
CA VAL A 69 -2.24 9.77 9.29
C VAL A 69 -1.79 10.51 8.03
N LEU A 70 -2.63 11.38 7.47
CA LEU A 70 -2.27 12.19 6.31
C LEU A 70 -1.19 13.22 6.64
N ASP A 71 -1.32 13.94 7.77
CA ASP A 71 -0.29 14.88 8.23
C ASP A 71 1.06 14.16 8.46
N TRP A 72 1.04 12.94 9.01
CA TRP A 72 2.24 12.10 9.15
C TRP A 72 2.81 11.72 7.79
N PHE A 73 1.99 11.22 6.88
CA PHE A 73 2.41 10.78 5.54
C PHE A 73 2.99 11.94 4.72
N ASP A 74 2.37 13.13 4.81
CA ASP A 74 2.84 14.34 4.13
C ASP A 74 4.16 14.86 4.71
N ALA A 75 4.36 14.68 6.03
CA ALA A 75 5.60 15.04 6.72
C ALA A 75 6.75 14.06 6.43
N LEU A 76 6.47 12.86 5.89
CA LEU A 76 7.53 11.99 5.37
C LEU A 76 8.16 12.72 4.19
N ASN A 77 9.38 13.23 4.38
CA ASN A 77 10.14 13.78 3.27
C ASN A 77 10.58 12.62 2.36
N LEU A 78 9.68 12.20 1.45
CA LEU A 78 9.90 11.06 0.56
C LEU A 78 11.17 11.23 -0.29
N LYS A 79 11.69 12.47 -0.42
CA LYS A 79 12.96 12.78 -1.08
C LYS A 79 14.20 12.33 -0.32
N ASP A 80 14.16 12.36 1.01
CA ASP A 80 15.30 12.00 1.86
C ASP A 80 15.42 10.49 2.02
N LEU A 81 14.30 9.77 1.86
CA LEU A 81 14.23 8.32 2.00
C LEU A 81 14.79 7.56 0.76
N LYS A 82 15.11 8.28 -0.34
CA LYS A 82 15.25 7.74 -1.71
C LYS A 82 16.59 7.16 -2.16
N LYS A 83 17.69 7.28 -1.43
CA LYS A 83 19.00 7.01 -2.07
C LYS A 83 19.38 5.53 -2.10
N GLY A 84 19.09 4.89 -3.23
CA GLY A 84 19.85 3.76 -3.78
C GLY A 84 19.56 2.37 -3.22
N ALA A 85 18.45 2.20 -2.49
CA ALA A 85 18.06 0.91 -1.95
C ALA A 85 16.95 0.30 -2.82
N GLU A 86 17.15 -0.94 -3.26
CA GLU A 86 16.09 -1.78 -3.82
C GLU A 86 15.00 -1.97 -2.77
N GLY A 87 13.73 -1.82 -3.17
CA GLY A 87 12.63 -2.03 -2.23
C GLY A 87 12.39 -3.51 -1.98
N ASN A 88 12.03 -3.86 -0.75
CA ASN A 88 11.63 -5.21 -0.39
C ASN A 88 10.11 -5.36 -0.38
N LEU A 89 9.47 -5.49 -1.54
CA LEU A 89 7.99 -5.60 -1.61
C LEU A 89 7.43 -6.74 -0.74
N THR A 90 8.20 -7.81 -0.49
CA THR A 90 7.80 -8.87 0.45
C THR A 90 7.63 -8.35 1.87
N SER A 91 8.57 -7.54 2.38
CA SER A 91 8.46 -6.93 3.71
C SER A 91 7.29 -5.95 3.83
N LEU A 92 7.05 -5.16 2.78
CA LEU A 92 5.90 -4.25 2.73
C LEU A 92 4.57 -5.01 2.81
N VAL A 93 4.41 -6.06 1.99
CA VAL A 93 3.23 -6.92 1.99
C VAL A 93 3.08 -7.65 3.33
N ALA A 94 4.17 -8.20 3.88
CA ALA A 94 4.18 -8.85 5.19
C ALA A 94 3.67 -7.91 6.27
N LYS A 95 4.11 -6.64 6.25
CA LYS A 95 3.61 -5.65 7.20
C LYS A 95 2.12 -5.38 7.04
N GLY A 96 1.59 -5.43 5.81
CA GLY A 96 0.16 -5.33 5.57
C GLY A 96 -0.62 -6.47 6.24
N PHE A 97 -0.18 -7.72 6.07
CA PHE A 97 -0.82 -8.86 6.72
C PHE A 97 -0.72 -8.80 8.25
N GLU A 98 0.43 -8.39 8.80
CA GLU A 98 0.57 -8.16 10.25
C GLU A 98 -0.49 -7.20 10.79
N LEU A 99 -0.81 -6.13 10.05
CA LEU A 99 -1.83 -5.16 10.45
C LEU A 99 -3.25 -5.74 10.39
N ILE A 100 -3.54 -6.61 9.41
CA ILE A 100 -4.82 -7.33 9.33
C ILE A 100 -4.96 -8.28 10.51
N VAL A 101 -3.95 -9.10 10.78
CA VAL A 101 -3.93 -10.03 11.92
C VAL A 101 -4.14 -9.27 13.23
N ALA A 102 -3.38 -8.20 13.45
CA ALA A 102 -3.52 -7.38 14.65
C ALA A 102 -4.90 -6.73 14.77
N ALA A 103 -5.54 -6.36 13.66
CA ALA A 103 -6.91 -5.83 13.67
C ALA A 103 -7.94 -6.90 14.03
N LEU A 104 -7.81 -8.11 13.48
CA LEU A 104 -8.68 -9.25 13.80
C LEU A 104 -8.56 -9.69 15.27
N ASP A 105 -7.36 -9.60 15.84
CA ASP A 105 -7.09 -9.98 17.24
C ASP A 105 -7.39 -8.85 18.26
N SER A 106 -7.61 -7.61 17.79
CA SER A 106 -7.76 -6.46 18.67
C SER A 106 -9.18 -6.32 19.22
N PRO A 107 -9.37 -6.30 20.55
CA PRO A 107 -10.69 -6.05 21.15
C PRO A 107 -11.19 -4.62 20.90
N ASN A 108 -10.29 -3.68 20.55
CA ASN A 108 -10.65 -2.31 20.18
C ASN A 108 -11.16 -2.19 18.74
N ASN A 109 -10.97 -3.25 17.94
CA ASN A 109 -11.45 -3.34 16.56
C ASN A 109 -12.49 -4.47 16.42
N ALA A 110 -13.35 -4.65 17.45
CA ALA A 110 -14.39 -5.68 17.46
C ALA A 110 -15.38 -5.61 16.29
N ASP A 111 -15.47 -4.45 15.62
CA ASP A 111 -16.25 -4.27 14.39
C ASP A 111 -15.41 -4.43 13.10
N SER A 112 -14.08 -4.53 13.19
CA SER A 112 -13.20 -4.86 12.05
C SER A 112 -13.20 -6.37 11.76
N GLY A 113 -12.72 -6.78 10.60
CA GLY A 113 -12.85 -8.14 10.06
C GLY A 113 -13.87 -8.25 8.93
N CYS A 114 -14.30 -7.11 8.38
CA CYS A 114 -14.94 -7.07 7.06
C CYS A 114 -13.87 -7.19 5.97
N GLU A 115 -14.29 -7.55 4.75
CA GLU A 115 -13.46 -7.73 3.55
C GLU A 115 -12.17 -6.87 3.55
N PRO A 116 -10.98 -7.47 3.83
CA PRO A 116 -9.73 -6.74 3.88
C PRO A 116 -9.26 -6.40 2.46
N VAL A 117 -8.76 -5.19 2.29
CA VAL A 117 -8.36 -4.65 0.98
C VAL A 117 -6.96 -4.06 1.07
N PHE A 118 -6.07 -4.50 0.19
CA PHE A 118 -4.76 -3.88 0.00
C PHE A 118 -4.76 -3.03 -1.26
N LEU A 119 -4.18 -1.83 -1.15
CA LEU A 119 -3.82 -0.99 -2.28
C LEU A 119 -2.29 -0.91 -2.33
N LEU A 120 -1.66 -1.53 -3.32
CA LEU A 120 -0.20 -1.53 -3.48
C LEU A 120 0.22 -0.55 -4.58
N LEU A 121 0.91 0.52 -4.20
CA LEU A 121 1.47 1.52 -5.09
C LEU A 121 2.99 1.32 -5.16
N SER A 122 3.53 1.06 -6.36
CA SER A 122 4.98 0.83 -6.53
C SER A 122 5.45 1.15 -7.94
N THR A 123 6.70 1.62 -8.06
CA THR A 123 7.44 1.69 -9.34
C THR A 123 8.16 0.38 -9.69
N GLN A 124 8.15 -0.60 -8.79
CA GLN A 124 8.84 -1.89 -8.92
C GLN A 124 7.86 -3.03 -9.23
N GLN A 125 8.38 -4.12 -9.79
CA GLN A 125 7.63 -5.36 -9.97
C GLN A 125 7.86 -6.29 -8.76
N PRO A 126 6.82 -7.00 -8.29
CA PRO A 126 6.98 -8.00 -7.24
C PRO A 126 7.86 -9.14 -7.76
N SER A 127 8.77 -9.63 -6.91
CA SER A 127 9.53 -10.83 -7.21
C SER A 127 8.65 -12.07 -7.07
N GLY A 128 9.11 -13.22 -7.58
CA GLY A 128 8.43 -14.49 -7.37
C GLY A 128 8.27 -14.86 -5.88
N ASP A 129 9.20 -14.41 -5.02
CA ASP A 129 9.08 -14.61 -3.57
C ASP A 129 7.98 -13.73 -2.96
N THR A 130 7.84 -12.49 -3.41
CA THR A 130 6.73 -11.60 -3.00
C THR A 130 5.40 -12.20 -3.39
N VAL A 131 5.26 -12.68 -4.64
CA VAL A 131 4.02 -13.30 -5.13
C VAL A 131 3.69 -14.56 -4.33
N ARG A 132 4.68 -15.45 -4.11
CA ARG A 132 4.47 -16.68 -3.32
C ARG A 132 4.07 -16.37 -1.89
N TYR A 133 4.74 -15.42 -1.25
CA TYR A 133 4.42 -15.00 0.12
C TYR A 133 3.00 -14.44 0.21
N PHE A 134 2.64 -13.53 -0.69
CA PHE A 134 1.30 -12.94 -0.71
C PHE A 134 0.23 -14.03 -0.81
N ASN A 135 0.33 -14.89 -1.82
CA ASN A 135 -0.69 -15.92 -2.05
C ASN A 135 -0.80 -16.89 -0.86
N GLN A 136 0.32 -17.28 -0.25
CA GLN A 136 0.31 -18.15 0.92
C GLN A 136 -0.40 -17.52 2.12
N GLN A 137 -0.16 -16.24 2.39
CA GLN A 137 -0.89 -15.54 3.46
C GLN A 137 -2.37 -15.35 3.08
N ASN A 138 -2.64 -15.07 1.80
CA ASN A 138 -3.99 -14.72 1.37
C ASN A 138 -4.99 -15.88 1.41
N GLU A 139 -4.51 -17.13 1.36
CA GLU A 139 -5.34 -18.32 1.59
C GLU A 139 -6.06 -18.29 2.94
N GLU A 140 -5.46 -17.66 3.96
CA GLU A 140 -6.02 -17.54 5.30
C GLU A 140 -6.89 -16.29 5.46
N TYR A 141 -6.42 -15.14 4.94
CA TYR A 141 -7.01 -13.84 5.27
C TYR A 141 -7.98 -13.27 4.21
N GLY A 142 -8.00 -13.80 2.98
CA GLY A 142 -8.98 -13.41 1.96
C GLY A 142 -8.94 -11.92 1.58
N VAL A 143 -7.75 -11.32 1.51
CA VAL A 143 -7.49 -9.95 1.10
C VAL A 143 -7.70 -9.77 -0.39
N ARG A 144 -8.51 -8.77 -0.76
CA ARG A 144 -8.59 -8.26 -2.14
C ARG A 144 -7.42 -7.31 -2.42
N LEU A 145 -6.69 -7.51 -3.51
CA LEU A 145 -5.51 -6.70 -3.83
C LEU A 145 -5.67 -5.86 -5.09
N PHE A 146 -5.61 -4.54 -4.95
CA PHE A 146 -5.47 -3.62 -6.07
C PHE A 146 -4.03 -3.15 -6.19
N THR A 147 -3.49 -3.16 -7.41
CA THR A 147 -2.10 -2.77 -7.68
C THR A 147 -2.07 -1.55 -8.59
N PHE A 148 -1.18 -0.61 -8.27
CA PHE A 148 -0.94 0.61 -9.01
C PHE A 148 0.54 0.64 -9.40
N GLY A 149 0.82 0.28 -10.66
CA GLY A 149 2.14 0.42 -11.24
C GLY A 149 2.39 1.88 -11.59
N LEU A 150 3.39 2.50 -10.95
CA LEU A 150 3.71 3.90 -11.16
C LEU A 150 4.81 4.03 -12.23
N GLY A 151 4.50 4.74 -13.31
CA GLY A 151 5.41 4.98 -14.42
C GLY A 151 5.50 3.80 -15.40
N SER A 152 6.38 3.94 -16.39
CA SER A 152 6.59 2.94 -17.44
C SER A 152 7.49 1.81 -16.92
N ALA A 153 6.94 0.90 -16.11
CA ALA A 153 7.55 -0.40 -15.90
C ALA A 153 7.40 -1.20 -17.21
N THR A 154 8.35 -1.02 -18.13
CA THR A 154 8.55 -1.96 -19.23
C THR A 154 9.13 -3.24 -18.65
N ASP A 155 8.43 -4.34 -18.83
CA ASP A 155 8.97 -5.69 -18.64
C ASP A 155 10.26 -5.85 -19.47
N PRO A 156 11.31 -6.54 -18.99
CA PRO A 156 12.44 -6.97 -19.84
C PRO A 156 12.04 -7.66 -21.15
N GLU A 157 10.82 -8.20 -21.28
CA GLU A 157 10.27 -8.77 -22.52
C GLU A 157 9.57 -7.76 -23.45
N GLY A 158 9.55 -6.47 -23.11
CA GLY A 158 9.01 -5.41 -24.00
C GLY A 158 7.49 -5.25 -23.97
N TYR A 159 6.79 -5.87 -23.01
CA TYR A 159 5.41 -5.52 -22.72
C TYR A 159 5.37 -4.18 -21.97
N LEU A 160 4.66 -3.20 -22.55
CA LEU A 160 4.22 -2.03 -21.83
C LEU A 160 3.17 -2.48 -20.80
N GLY A 161 3.58 -2.69 -19.54
CA GLY A 161 2.64 -2.83 -18.43
C GLY A 161 2.82 -4.10 -17.59
N GLY A 162 3.50 -3.96 -16.45
CA GLY A 162 2.99 -4.48 -15.18
C GLY A 162 2.68 -5.96 -15.03
N GLY A 163 3.27 -6.89 -15.80
CA GLY A 163 2.88 -8.31 -15.82
C GLY A 163 2.72 -8.94 -14.42
N ALA A 164 3.75 -8.86 -13.57
CA ALA A 164 3.69 -9.45 -12.23
C ALA A 164 2.75 -8.69 -11.27
N MET A 165 2.62 -7.37 -11.39
CA MET A 165 1.64 -6.57 -10.62
C MET A 165 0.19 -6.86 -11.05
N TYR A 166 -0.03 -7.06 -12.35
CA TYR A 166 -1.30 -7.43 -12.95
C TYR A 166 -1.71 -8.83 -12.50
N ASP A 167 -0.83 -9.81 -12.66
CA ASP A 167 -1.08 -11.19 -12.27
C ASP A 167 -1.36 -11.29 -10.77
N LEU A 168 -0.61 -10.56 -9.95
CA LEU A 168 -0.79 -10.54 -8.50
C LEU A 168 -2.16 -9.95 -8.11
N ALA A 169 -2.61 -8.86 -8.74
CA ALA A 169 -3.94 -8.30 -8.47
C ALA A 169 -5.08 -9.21 -8.97
N CYS A 170 -4.98 -9.71 -10.21
CA CYS A 170 -6.03 -10.54 -10.82
C CYS A 170 -6.18 -11.89 -10.11
N SER A 171 -5.09 -12.44 -9.56
CA SER A 171 -5.14 -13.69 -8.77
C SER A 171 -5.71 -13.50 -7.37
N ASN A 172 -5.90 -12.25 -6.92
CA ASN A 172 -6.35 -11.91 -5.57
C ASN A 172 -7.57 -10.96 -5.63
N ASP A 173 -8.51 -11.29 -6.51
CA ASP A 173 -9.84 -10.65 -6.68
C ASP A 173 -9.84 -9.13 -6.89
N GLY A 174 -8.74 -8.53 -7.33
CA GLY A 174 -8.63 -7.09 -7.52
C GLY A 174 -8.38 -6.67 -8.95
N THR A 175 -7.72 -5.52 -9.11
CA THR A 175 -7.49 -4.89 -10.42
C THR A 175 -6.16 -4.15 -10.43
N TYR A 176 -5.49 -4.20 -11.58
CA TYR A 176 -4.27 -3.45 -11.83
C TYR A 176 -4.57 -2.14 -12.56
N PHE A 177 -3.89 -1.09 -12.13
CA PHE A 177 -3.90 0.22 -12.74
C PHE A 177 -2.47 0.61 -13.11
N ASN A 178 -2.26 0.94 -14.38
CA ASN A 178 -1.04 1.60 -14.80
C ASN A 178 -1.22 3.12 -14.64
N VAL A 179 -0.42 3.75 -13.80
CA VAL A 179 -0.46 5.19 -13.58
C VAL A 179 0.68 5.81 -14.36
N GLU A 180 0.34 6.55 -15.40
CA GLU A 180 1.33 7.30 -16.18
C GLU A 180 1.92 8.43 -15.34
N LYS A 181 3.18 8.76 -15.62
CA LYS A 181 3.86 9.86 -14.93
C LYS A 181 3.06 11.14 -15.12
N PRO A 182 2.82 11.93 -14.06
CA PRO A 182 2.17 13.22 -14.21
C PRO A 182 2.94 14.05 -15.22
N ASN A 183 2.31 14.39 -16.34
CA ASN A 183 2.91 15.33 -17.29
C ASN A 183 3.03 16.66 -16.57
N GLY A 184 4.27 17.08 -16.29
CA GLY A 184 4.56 18.29 -15.53
C GLY A 184 3.67 19.46 -15.97
N LEU A 185 2.89 19.98 -15.02
CA LEU A 185 2.26 21.29 -15.11
C LEU A 185 3.26 22.37 -14.72
#